data_AF-A0A661I495-F1
#
_entry.id   AF-A0A661I495-F1
#
_cell.length_a   1.000
_cell.length_b   1.000
_cell.length_c   1.000
_cell.angle_alpha   90.00
_cell.angle_beta   90.00
_cell.angle_gamma   90.00
#
_symmetry.space_group_name_H-M   'P 1'
#
loop_
_entity.id
_entity.type
_entity.pdbx_description
1 polymer ?
#
loop_
_entity_poly.entity_id
_entity_poly.type
_entity_poly.pdbx_seq_one_letter_code
_entity_poly.pdbx_strand_id
1 'polypeptide(L)' 'MKFTNKELILFDLDGTLVDSAPDLASALNNMLRTLERKTFSQDEVRSWIGNGTRVLVKRGL' A
#
# COMPACT_ATOMS: atom_id res chain seq x y z
N MET A 1 -20.91 1.01 14.97
CA MET A 1 -20.10 0.50 16.09
C MET A 1 -20.37 1.34 17.33
N LYS A 2 -20.44 0.76 18.53
CA LYS A 2 -20.50 1.51 19.80
C LYS A 2 -19.19 1.32 20.54
N PHE A 3 -18.40 2.39 20.67
CA PHE A 3 -17.11 2.40 21.38
C PHE A 3 -17.29 2.85 22.84
N THR A 4 -18.19 2.21 23.58
CA THR A 4 -18.43 2.55 24.99
C THR A 4 -17.23 2.18 25.88
N ASN A 5 -16.86 3.07 26.80
CA ASN A 5 -15.74 2.93 27.74
C ASN A 5 -14.37 2.70 27.07
N LYS A 6 -14.04 3.45 26.02
CA LYS A 6 -12.70 3.48 25.42
C LYS A 6 -12.05 4.84 25.64
N GLU A 7 -10.83 4.83 26.17
CA GLU A 7 -10.03 6.03 26.42
C GLU A 7 -9.18 6.45 25.22
N LEU A 8 -8.86 5.50 24.32
CA LEU A 8 -8.06 5.74 23.12
C LEU A 8 -8.47 4.78 21.98
N ILE A 9 -8.50 5.31 20.76
CA ILE A 9 -8.62 4.51 19.53
C ILE A 9 -7.50 4.98 18.59
N LEU A 10 -6.70 4.02 18.12
CA LEU A 10 -5.64 4.24 17.14
C LEU A 10 -6.10 3.64 15.82
N PHE A 11 -5.94 4.40 14.75
CA PHE A 11 -6.23 3.95 13.40
C PHE A 11 -4.93 3.90 12.62
N ASP A 12 -4.76 2.82 11.85
CA ASP A 12 -3.79 2.81 10.78
C ASP A 12 -4.23 3.79 9.67
N LEU A 13 -3.30 4.24 8.84
CA LEU A 13 -3.60 5.13 7.73
C LEU A 13 -3.95 4.33 6.47
N ASP A 14 -2.96 3.56 5.98
CA ASP A 14 -3.03 2.86 4.71
C ASP A 14 -3.99 1.67 4.79
N GLY A 15 -5.02 1.67 3.95
CA GLY A 15 -6.05 0.62 3.94
C GLY A 15 -7.03 0.66 5.11
N THR A 16 -6.90 1.63 6.03
CA THR A 16 -7.85 1.86 7.13
C THR A 16 -8.56 3.20 6.99
N LEU A 17 -7.82 4.32 6.97
CA LEU A 17 -8.40 5.66 6.77
C LEU A 17 -8.36 6.09 5.30
N VAL A 18 -7.39 5.59 4.53
CA VAL A 18 -7.18 5.95 3.12
C VAL A 18 -7.01 4.68 2.29
N ASP A 19 -7.74 4.56 1.18
CA ASP A 19 -7.43 3.54 0.16
C ASP A 19 -6.23 3.99 -0.69
N SER A 20 -5.02 3.84 -0.14
CA SER A 20 -3.76 4.26 -0.77
C SER A 20 -3.23 3.27 -1.81
N ALA A 21 -3.89 2.13 -2.00
CA ALA A 21 -3.45 1.10 -2.93
C ALA A 21 -3.34 1.55 -4.41
N PRO A 22 -4.28 2.34 -4.98
CA PRO A 22 -4.14 2.84 -6.34
C PRO A 22 -2.89 3.69 -6.54
N ASP A 23 -2.61 4.59 -5.59
CA ASP A 23 -1.49 5.53 -5.67
C ASP A 23 -0.14 4.82 -5.49
N LEU A 24 -0.07 3.89 -4.54
CA LEU A 24 1.13 3.07 -4.32
C LEU A 24 1.43 2.17 -5.52
N ALA A 25 0.41 1.60 -6.17
CA ALA A 25 0.56 0.85 -7.40
C ALA A 25 1.05 1.72 -8.56
N SER A 26 0.50 2.92 -8.71
CA SER A 26 0.94 3.89 -9.72
C SER A 26 2.41 4.29 -9.52
N ALA A 27 2.80 4.60 -8.28
CA ALA A 27 4.18 4.97 -7.94
C ALA A 27 5.16 3.82 -8.20
N LEU A 28 4.83 2.59 -7.79
CA LEU A 28 5.66 1.40 -8.05
C LEU A 28 5.81 1.18 -9.56
N ASN A 29 4.72 1.22 -10.32
CA ASN A 29 4.75 0.99 -11.76
C ASN A 29 5.44 2.13 -12.54
N ASN A 30 5.41 3.36 -12.03
CA ASN A 30 6.23 4.45 -12.58
C ASN A 30 7.72 4.12 -12.42
N MET A 31 8.15 3.73 -11.22
CA MET A 31 9.53 3.34 -10.94
C MET A 31 9.98 2.16 -11.81
N LEU A 32 9.16 1.09 -11.92
CA LEU A 32 9.48 -0.08 -12.73
C LEU A 32 9.59 0.26 -14.22
N ARG A 33 8.72 1.14 -14.75
CA ARG A 33 8.85 1.63 -16.13
C ARG A 33 10.14 2.39 -16.37
N THR A 34 10.56 3.24 -15.45
CA THR A 34 11.85 3.96 -15.54
C THR A 34 13.05 3.00 -15.54
N LEU A 35 12.92 1.85 -14.89
CA LEU A 35 13.95 0.80 -14.87
C LEU A 35 13.79 -0.24 -16.00
N GLU A 36 12.89 -0.02 -16.95
CA GLU A 36 12.59 -0.95 -18.04
C GLU A 36 12.21 -2.37 -17.54
N ARG A 37 11.45 -2.42 -16.44
CA ARG A 37 10.97 -3.65 -15.80
C ARG A 37 9.47 -3.88 -16.05
N LYS A 38 9.06 -5.13 -15.86
CA LYS A 38 7.64 -5.53 -15.88
C LYS A 38 6.87 -4.78 -14.79
N THR A 39 5.71 -4.24 -15.13
CA THR A 39 4.75 -3.64 -14.19
C THR A 39 3.73 -4.67 -13.68
N PHE A 40 3.07 -4.35 -12.58
CA PHE A 40 2.07 -5.21 -11.94
C PHE A 40 0.69 -4.56 -11.91
N SER A 41 -0.35 -5.38 -11.86
CA SER A 41 -1.72 -4.90 -11.64
C SER A 41 -1.87 -4.28 -10.26
N GLN A 42 -2.86 -3.42 -10.10
CA GLN A 42 -3.18 -2.84 -8.79
C GLN A 42 -3.49 -3.93 -7.75
N ASP A 43 -4.16 -5.00 -8.13
CA ASP A 43 -4.52 -6.10 -7.22
C ASP A 43 -3.29 -6.86 -6.72
N GLU A 44 -2.33 -7.15 -7.61
CA GLU A 44 -1.04 -7.71 -7.24
C GLU A 44 -0.32 -6.81 -6.24
N VAL A 45 -0.24 -5.50 -6.53
CA VAL A 45 0.42 -4.53 -5.64
C VAL A 45 -0.33 -4.40 -4.31
N ARG A 46 -1.67 -4.40 -4.32
CA ARG A 46 -2.50 -4.32 -3.11
C ARG A 46 -2.19 -5.46 -2.14
N SER A 47 -1.93 -6.66 -2.66
CA SER A 47 -1.54 -7.82 -1.84
C SER A 47 -0.17 -7.66 -1.15
N TRP A 48 0.64 -6.67 -1.57
CA TRP A 48 1.98 -6.43 -1.03
C TRP A 48 2.06 -5.29 -0.02
N ILE A 49 1.00 -4.49 0.12
CA ILE A 49 0.94 -3.32 1.03
C ILE A 49 0.92 -3.79 2.51
N GLY A 50 1.39 -2.93 3.42
CA GLY A 50 1.37 -3.18 4.87
C GLY A 50 2.68 -3.65 5.50
N ASN A 51 3.73 -3.89 4.70
CA ASN A 51 5.07 -4.30 5.20
C ASN A 51 6.12 -3.17 5.03
N GLY A 52 5.66 -1.94 4.83
CA GLY A 52 6.50 -0.79 4.51
C GLY A 52 6.98 -0.74 3.06
N THR A 53 7.41 0.46 2.66
CA THR A 53 7.78 0.78 1.26
C THR A 53 8.99 -0.02 0.76
N ARG A 54 9.97 -0.32 1.64
CA ARG A 54 11.16 -1.10 1.27
C ARG A 54 10.80 -2.53 0.85
N VAL A 55 9.85 -3.16 1.54
CA VAL A 55 9.37 -4.51 1.18
C VAL A 55 8.58 -4.46 -0.12
N LEU A 56 7.76 -3.42 -0.33
CA LEU A 56 7.02 -3.22 -1.58
C LEU A 56 7.98 -3.10 -2.78
N VAL A 57 9.01 -2.27 -2.70
CA VAL A 57 10.02 -2.12 -3.76
C VAL A 57 10.75 -3.43 -4.01
N LYS A 58 11.13 -4.16 -2.95
CA LYS A 58 11.80 -5.46 -3.08
C LYS A 58 10.92 -6.53 -3.75
N ARG A 59 9.60 -6.46 -3.60
CA ARG A 59 8.66 -7.39 -4.26
C ARG A 59 8.45 -7.07 -5.74
N GLY A 60 8.60 -5.79 -6.13
CA GLY A 60 8.45 -5.35 -7.51
C GLY A 60 9.71 -5.48 -8.38
N LEU A 61 10.89 -5.50 -7.76
CA LEU A 61 12.19 -5.70 -8.43
C LEU A 61 12.51 -7.20 -8.60
#